data_AF-A0A345EGB3-F1
#
_entry.id   AF-A0A345EGB3-F1
#
_cell.length_a   1.000
_cell.length_b   1.000
_cell.length_c   1.000
_cell.angle_alpha   90.00
_cell.angle_beta   90.00
_cell.angle_gamma   90.00
#
_symmetry.space_group_name_H-M   'P 1'
#
loop_
_entity.id
_entity.type
_entity.pdbx_description
1 polymer ?
#
loop_
_entity_poly.entity_id
_entity_poly.type
_entity_poly.pdbx_seq_one_letter_code
_entity_poly.pdbx_strand_id
1 'polypeptide(L)'
;MWTPSNRVFGGLTALGGLCTLVATLPARWLGPRPTDSYVFDPPRFGALWFERTVAPAVAVAAALLILVGLLALFRRDRERMARWQRWFAVVAVVGVAVGTLATMLVVSAGPGGTADPTVALNVLLGVGLGLLGLLLALPGLVAWGVGHLRSGRRRLGAALAGGPVVTLTVLVANVGAGVSFDGVGGLPITLPVALAVGVVGYDLWDRAGAT
;
A
#
# COMPACT_ATOMS: atom_id res chain seq x y z
N MET A 1 -6.69 -33.67 0.78
CA MET A 1 -6.84 -32.32 1.36
C MET A 1 -7.09 -31.34 0.23
N TRP A 2 -8.23 -30.66 0.22
CA TRP A 2 -8.56 -29.65 -0.79
C TRP A 2 -7.80 -28.36 -0.44
N THR A 3 -6.75 -28.02 -1.17
CA THR A 3 -6.11 -26.71 -1.03
C THR A 3 -6.90 -25.70 -1.85
N PRO A 4 -7.55 -24.69 -1.22
CA PRO A 4 -8.25 -23.66 -1.97
C PRO A 4 -7.28 -22.94 -2.91
N SER A 5 -7.72 -22.69 -4.13
CA SER A 5 -6.92 -22.04 -5.17
C SER A 5 -6.53 -20.62 -4.75
N ASN A 6 -5.22 -20.32 -4.77
CA ASN A 6 -4.72 -18.98 -4.44
C ASN A 6 -4.98 -17.92 -5.53
N ARG A 7 -5.65 -18.28 -6.63
CA ARG A 7 -5.96 -17.37 -7.75
C ARG A 7 -6.79 -16.17 -7.30
N VAL A 8 -7.81 -16.40 -6.49
CA VAL A 8 -8.66 -15.31 -5.98
C VAL A 8 -7.82 -14.29 -5.22
N PHE A 9 -6.94 -14.75 -4.33
CA PHE A 9 -6.04 -13.87 -3.59
C PHE A 9 -5.04 -13.17 -4.51
N GLY A 10 -4.52 -13.84 -5.54
CA GLY A 10 -3.65 -13.22 -6.54
C GLY A 10 -4.33 -12.08 -7.29
N GLY A 11 -5.57 -12.30 -7.75
CA GLY A 11 -6.37 -11.28 -8.44
C GLY A 11 -6.70 -10.09 -7.54
N LEU A 12 -7.13 -10.36 -6.30
CA LEU A 12 -7.39 -9.33 -5.29
C LEU A 12 -6.14 -8.51 -4.96
N THR A 13 -4.98 -9.16 -4.86
CA THR A 13 -3.71 -8.47 -4.58
C THR A 13 -3.31 -7.56 -5.73
N ALA A 14 -3.40 -8.05 -6.97
CA ALA A 14 -3.11 -7.24 -8.16
C ALA A 14 -4.06 -6.05 -8.29
N LEU A 15 -5.35 -6.25 -7.98
CA LEU A 15 -6.34 -5.17 -7.90
C LEU A 15 -5.95 -4.15 -6.82
N GLY A 16 -5.48 -4.60 -5.66
CA GLY A 16 -4.96 -3.72 -4.60
C GLY A 16 -3.82 -2.82 -5.09
N GLY A 17 -2.87 -3.37 -5.85
CA GLY A 17 -1.81 -2.59 -6.49
C GLY A 17 -2.36 -1.52 -7.44
N LEU A 18 -3.33 -1.86 -8.28
CA LEU A 18 -3.99 -0.89 -9.17
C LEU A 18 -4.76 0.18 -8.39
N CYS A 19 -5.45 -0.19 -7.31
CA CYS A 19 -6.11 0.74 -6.42
C CYS A 19 -5.12 1.74 -5.78
N THR A 20 -3.90 1.33 -5.42
CA THR A 20 -2.90 2.29 -4.90
C THR A 20 -2.52 3.36 -5.92
N LEU A 21 -2.42 2.99 -7.20
CA LEU A 21 -2.16 3.95 -8.27
C LEU A 21 -3.32 4.91 -8.44
N VAL A 22 -4.55 4.38 -8.51
CA VAL A 22 -5.76 5.20 -8.63
C VAL A 22 -5.86 6.18 -7.45
N ALA A 23 -5.69 5.72 -6.22
CA ALA A 23 -5.79 6.56 -5.03
C ALA A 23 -4.74 7.70 -4.98
N THR A 24 -3.68 7.62 -5.77
CA THR A 24 -2.60 8.63 -5.80
C THR A 24 -2.52 9.41 -7.10
N LEU A 25 -3.50 9.23 -8.00
CA LEU A 25 -3.63 10.04 -9.19
C LEU A 25 -3.80 11.52 -8.79
N PRO A 26 -3.04 12.43 -9.40
CA PRO A 26 -3.18 13.84 -9.09
C PRO A 26 -4.53 14.35 -9.60
N ALA A 27 -5.33 14.91 -8.70
CA ALA A 27 -6.69 15.35 -8.99
C ALA A 27 -6.80 16.37 -10.15
N ARG A 28 -5.75 17.16 -10.40
CA ARG A 28 -5.65 18.07 -11.56
C ARG A 28 -5.73 17.38 -12.92
N TRP A 29 -5.43 16.08 -13.01
CA TRP A 29 -5.58 15.32 -14.26
C TRP A 29 -7.05 15.00 -14.57
N LEU A 30 -7.95 15.14 -13.57
CA LEU A 30 -9.38 14.88 -13.70
C LEU A 30 -10.18 16.15 -14.02
N GLY A 31 -9.52 17.29 -14.19
CA GLY A 31 -10.12 18.56 -14.58
C GLY A 31 -9.63 19.75 -13.75
N PRO A 32 -10.11 20.97 -14.06
CA PRO A 32 -9.79 22.17 -13.30
C PRO A 32 -10.20 22.02 -11.84
N ARG A 33 -9.36 22.47 -10.92
CA ARG A 33 -9.74 22.62 -9.51
C ARG A 33 -10.52 23.94 -9.37
N PRO A 34 -11.81 23.91 -8.97
CA PRO A 34 -12.50 25.13 -8.60
C PRO A 34 -11.75 25.79 -7.44
N THR A 35 -11.43 27.08 -7.58
CA THR A 35 -10.80 27.87 -6.50
C THR A 35 -11.78 28.19 -5.38
N ASP A 36 -13.08 27.99 -5.59
CA ASP A 36 -14.12 28.11 -4.57
C ASP A 36 -14.19 26.85 -3.70
N SER A 37 -13.61 26.95 -2.51
CA SER A 37 -13.60 25.91 -1.47
C SER A 37 -14.97 25.62 -0.85
N TYR A 38 -16.00 26.42 -1.17
CA TYR A 38 -17.34 26.37 -0.55
C TYR A 38 -18.35 25.44 -1.24
N VAL A 39 -17.93 24.66 -2.24
CA VAL A 39 -18.81 23.65 -2.83
C VAL A 39 -18.94 22.47 -1.86
N PHE A 40 -20.02 22.49 -1.07
CA PHE A 40 -20.36 21.44 -0.12
C PHE A 40 -20.74 20.12 -0.80
N ASP A 41 -21.28 20.19 -2.02
CA ASP A 41 -21.63 19.02 -2.82
C ASP A 41 -20.89 19.07 -4.16
N PRO A 42 -19.67 18.50 -4.25
CA PRO A 42 -18.87 18.57 -5.46
C PRO A 42 -19.57 17.83 -6.60
N PRO A 43 -19.53 18.36 -7.84
CA PRO A 43 -20.10 17.67 -8.97
C PRO A 43 -19.48 16.28 -9.10
N ARG A 44 -20.34 15.27 -9.28
CA ARG A 44 -19.93 13.87 -9.46
C ARG A 44 -18.94 13.81 -10.62
N PHE A 45 -17.90 12.99 -10.47
CA PHE A 45 -16.79 12.86 -11.44
C PHE A 45 -15.87 14.09 -11.58
N GLY A 46 -16.01 15.11 -10.74
CA GLY A 46 -15.06 16.23 -10.65
C GLY A 46 -13.84 15.93 -9.77
N ALA A 47 -12.79 16.74 -9.92
CA ALA A 47 -11.55 16.63 -9.15
C ALA A 47 -11.77 16.65 -7.61
N LEU A 48 -12.67 17.52 -7.13
CA LEU A 48 -13.04 17.60 -5.71
C LEU A 48 -13.78 16.36 -5.20
N TRP A 49 -14.68 15.78 -6.00
CA TRP A 49 -15.38 14.55 -5.62
C TRP A 49 -14.41 13.37 -5.53
N PHE A 50 -13.47 13.29 -6.48
CA PHE A 50 -12.43 12.26 -6.46
C PHE A 50 -11.54 12.37 -5.22
N GLU A 51 -11.03 13.56 -4.93
CA GLU A 51 -10.13 13.83 -3.80
C GLU A 51 -10.80 13.58 -2.44
N ARG A 52 -12.09 13.93 -2.31
CA ARG A 52 -12.82 13.81 -1.03
C ARG A 52 -13.49 12.45 -0.81
N THR A 53 -13.84 11.72 -1.86
CA THR A 53 -14.67 10.50 -1.74
C THR A 53 -14.00 9.28 -2.32
N VAL A 54 -13.50 9.35 -3.56
CA VAL A 54 -12.98 8.17 -4.26
C VAL A 54 -11.59 7.79 -3.78
N ALA A 55 -10.63 8.72 -3.81
CA ALA A 55 -9.25 8.46 -3.44
C ALA A 55 -9.13 7.87 -2.01
N PRO A 56 -9.83 8.40 -0.99
CA PRO A 56 -9.74 7.84 0.36
C PRO A 56 -10.34 6.43 0.47
N ALA A 57 -11.52 6.19 -0.12
CA ALA A 57 -12.14 4.86 -0.11
C ALA A 57 -11.30 3.82 -0.86
N VAL A 58 -10.75 4.21 -2.02
CA VAL A 58 -9.87 3.36 -2.83
C VAL A 58 -8.54 3.10 -2.12
N ALA A 59 -8.00 4.06 -1.36
CA ALA A 59 -6.79 3.87 -0.55
C ALA A 59 -6.99 2.80 0.54
N VAL A 60 -8.13 2.85 1.25
CA VAL A 60 -8.48 1.85 2.27
C VAL A 60 -8.66 0.47 1.63
N ALA A 61 -9.38 0.39 0.51
CA ALA A 61 -9.54 -0.86 -0.23
C ALA A 61 -8.18 -1.42 -0.69
N ALA A 62 -7.30 -0.58 -1.20
CA ALA A 62 -5.96 -0.97 -1.62
C ALA A 62 -5.16 -1.59 -0.48
N ALA A 63 -5.13 -0.92 0.68
CA ALA A 63 -4.42 -1.38 1.87
C ALA A 63 -4.93 -2.74 2.38
N LEU A 64 -6.26 -2.93 2.39
CA LEU A 64 -6.87 -4.21 2.78
C LEU A 64 -6.54 -5.33 1.78
N LEU A 65 -6.64 -5.07 0.49
CA LEU A 65 -6.33 -6.05 -0.56
C LEU A 65 -4.86 -6.48 -0.53
N ILE A 66 -3.94 -5.54 -0.31
CA ILE A 66 -2.51 -5.83 -0.12
C ILE A 66 -2.29 -6.70 1.10
N LEU A 67 -2.91 -6.35 2.24
CA LEU A 67 -2.79 -7.13 3.47
C LEU A 67 -3.29 -8.57 3.29
N VAL A 68 -4.44 -8.75 2.63
CA VAL A 68 -4.98 -10.07 2.28
C VAL A 68 -4.00 -10.84 1.39
N GLY A 69 -3.40 -10.19 0.40
CA GLY A 69 -2.37 -10.79 -0.46
C GLY A 69 -1.15 -11.29 0.31
N LEU A 70 -0.60 -10.46 1.20
CA LEU A 70 0.54 -10.84 2.03
C LEU A 70 0.20 -11.96 3.01
N LEU A 71 -1.01 -11.96 3.59
CA LEU A 71 -1.49 -13.05 4.43
C LEU A 71 -1.61 -14.36 3.65
N ALA A 72 -2.14 -14.32 2.42
CA ALA A 72 -2.24 -15.49 1.55
C ALA A 72 -0.85 -16.01 1.17
N LEU A 73 0.08 -15.11 0.82
CA LEU A 73 1.46 -15.46 0.53
C LEU A 73 2.16 -16.10 1.74
N PHE A 74 2.01 -15.50 2.91
CA PHE A 74 2.57 -16.04 4.15
C PHE A 74 2.00 -17.42 4.44
N ARG A 75 0.67 -17.61 4.38
CA ARG A 75 0.03 -18.92 4.59
C ARG A 75 0.54 -19.97 3.61
N ARG A 76 0.68 -19.64 2.33
CA ARG A 76 1.14 -20.56 1.28
C ARG A 76 2.57 -21.03 1.51
N ASP A 77 3.47 -20.11 1.85
CA ASP A 77 4.91 -20.41 1.92
C ASP A 77 5.39 -20.73 3.36
N ARG A 78 4.51 -20.63 4.37
CA ARG A 78 4.83 -20.79 5.81
C ARG A 78 5.65 -22.03 6.09
N GLU A 79 5.25 -23.19 5.58
CA GLU A 79 5.89 -24.48 5.91
C GLU A 79 7.30 -24.62 5.32
N ARG A 80 7.57 -23.94 4.19
CA ARG A 80 8.84 -24.02 3.46
C ARG A 80 9.86 -22.97 3.93
N MET A 81 9.41 -21.93 4.64
CA MET A 81 10.29 -20.87 5.13
C MET A 81 11.12 -21.32 6.34
N ALA A 82 12.36 -20.83 6.42
CA ALA A 82 13.17 -20.93 7.63
C ALA A 82 12.54 -20.13 8.79
N ARG A 83 12.82 -20.51 10.04
CA ARG A 83 12.21 -19.90 11.25
C ARG A 83 12.44 -18.38 11.33
N TRP A 84 13.64 -17.90 10.99
CA TRP A 84 13.97 -16.47 10.98
C TRP A 84 13.11 -15.71 9.97
N GLN A 85 12.98 -16.24 8.74
CA GLN A 85 12.20 -15.64 7.67
C GLN A 85 10.71 -15.57 8.03
N ARG A 86 10.17 -16.60 8.71
CA ARG A 86 8.79 -16.59 9.20
C ARG A 86 8.53 -15.44 10.17
N TRP A 87 9.45 -15.19 11.11
CA TRP A 87 9.29 -14.07 12.05
C TRP A 87 9.27 -12.73 11.34
N PHE A 88 10.17 -12.49 10.38
CA PHE A 88 10.15 -11.26 9.59
C PHE A 88 8.90 -11.12 8.72
N ALA A 89 8.38 -12.21 8.18
CA ALA A 89 7.10 -12.20 7.47
C ALA A 89 5.93 -11.81 8.38
N VAL A 90 5.90 -12.33 9.62
CA VAL A 90 4.88 -11.94 10.61
C VAL A 90 5.02 -10.47 10.96
N VAL A 91 6.23 -9.99 11.24
CA VAL A 91 6.49 -8.56 11.52
C VAL A 91 6.07 -7.68 10.35
N ALA A 92 6.34 -8.10 9.12
CA ALA A 92 5.90 -7.39 7.91
C ALA A 92 4.37 -7.30 7.82
N VAL A 93 3.67 -8.41 8.00
CA VAL A 93 2.19 -8.46 7.96
C VAL A 93 1.59 -7.59 9.06
N VAL A 94 2.13 -7.63 10.28
CA VAL A 94 1.71 -6.76 11.38
C VAL A 94 1.96 -5.30 11.04
N GLY A 95 3.14 -4.95 10.51
CA GLY A 95 3.45 -3.58 10.09
C GLY A 95 2.50 -3.06 9.02
N VAL A 96 2.17 -3.88 8.02
CA VAL A 96 1.18 -3.52 7.00
C VAL A 96 -0.22 -3.39 7.59
N ALA A 97 -0.64 -4.27 8.50
CA ALA A 97 -1.94 -4.15 9.17
C ALA A 97 -2.05 -2.85 10.01
N VAL A 98 -0.98 -2.50 10.73
CA VAL A 98 -0.88 -1.22 11.46
C VAL A 98 -0.94 -0.04 10.49
N GLY A 99 -0.25 -0.12 9.34
CA GLY A 99 -0.32 0.89 8.27
C GLY A 99 -1.70 1.02 7.64
N THR A 100 -2.44 -0.08 7.50
CA THR A 100 -3.84 -0.06 7.05
C THR A 100 -4.73 0.67 8.05
N LEU A 101 -4.57 0.39 9.35
CA LEU A 101 -5.30 1.10 10.41
C LEU A 101 -4.98 2.59 10.41
N ALA A 102 -3.69 2.94 10.27
CA ALA A 102 -3.24 4.32 10.11
C ALA A 102 -3.94 5.02 8.94
N THR A 103 -4.00 4.35 7.78
CA THR A 103 -4.67 4.86 6.57
C THR A 103 -6.14 5.12 6.85
N MET A 104 -6.85 4.20 7.52
CA MET A 104 -8.26 4.39 7.88
C MET A 104 -8.47 5.60 8.79
N LEU A 105 -7.61 5.80 9.80
CA LEU A 105 -7.70 6.95 10.72
C LEU A 105 -7.49 8.27 9.98
N VAL A 106 -6.45 8.37 9.16
CA VAL A 106 -6.16 9.60 8.38
C VAL A 106 -7.28 9.88 7.38
N VAL A 107 -7.78 8.86 6.69
CA VAL A 107 -8.88 9.02 5.72
C VAL A 107 -10.18 9.43 6.41
N SER A 108 -10.47 8.88 7.59
CA SER A 108 -11.70 9.19 8.33
C SER A 108 -11.78 10.64 8.84
N ALA A 109 -10.63 11.32 8.94
CA ALA A 109 -10.56 12.73 9.32
C ALA A 109 -11.18 13.66 8.26
N GLY A 110 -11.19 13.25 6.99
CA GLY A 110 -11.76 14.04 5.90
C GLY A 110 -11.03 15.36 5.60
N PRO A 111 -11.53 16.14 4.63
CA PRO A 111 -10.90 17.38 4.14
C PRO A 111 -11.19 18.63 5.00
N GLY A 112 -11.87 18.49 6.14
CA GLY A 112 -12.10 19.59 7.09
C GLY A 112 -10.99 19.58 8.13
N GLY A 113 -10.17 20.63 8.17
CA GLY A 113 -8.93 20.68 8.94
C GLY A 113 -9.06 20.34 10.43
N THR A 114 -7.90 20.19 11.08
CA THR A 114 -7.68 19.82 12.49
C THR A 114 -8.23 20.80 13.54
N ALA A 115 -9.22 21.61 13.18
CA ALA A 115 -9.89 22.55 14.08
C ALA A 115 -10.74 21.80 15.13
N ASP A 116 -11.26 20.62 14.80
CA ASP A 116 -11.83 19.70 15.78
C ASP A 116 -10.69 18.89 16.44
N PRO A 117 -10.51 18.97 17.78
CA PRO A 117 -9.46 18.24 18.49
C PRO A 117 -9.57 16.72 18.30
N THR A 118 -10.77 16.17 18.08
CA THR A 118 -10.99 14.74 17.84
C THR A 118 -10.41 14.32 16.50
N VAL A 119 -10.64 15.14 15.46
CA VAL A 119 -10.11 14.93 14.11
C VAL A 119 -8.59 15.07 14.11
N ALA A 120 -8.07 16.08 14.80
CA ALA A 120 -6.63 16.28 14.98
C ALA A 120 -5.96 15.08 15.66
N LEU A 121 -6.58 14.54 16.71
CA LEU A 121 -6.09 13.35 17.41
C LEU A 121 -6.09 12.11 16.52
N ASN A 122 -7.14 11.90 15.72
CA ASN A 122 -7.21 10.79 14.76
C ASN A 122 -6.09 10.88 13.70
N VAL A 123 -5.83 12.08 13.17
CA VAL A 123 -4.72 12.29 12.24
C VAL A 123 -3.38 12.03 12.92
N LEU A 124 -3.16 12.54 14.13
CA LEU A 124 -1.91 12.34 14.87
C LEU A 124 -1.66 10.85 15.17
N LEU A 125 -2.67 10.14 15.65
CA LEU A 125 -2.62 8.70 15.86
C LEU A 125 -2.40 7.95 14.55
N GLY A 126 -3.08 8.36 13.48
CA GLY A 126 -2.89 7.82 12.14
C GLY A 126 -1.45 7.97 11.65
N VAL A 127 -0.85 9.16 11.78
CA VAL A 127 0.55 9.41 11.43
C VAL A 127 1.49 8.58 12.30
N GLY A 128 1.28 8.55 13.62
CA GLY A 128 2.10 7.77 14.55
C GLY A 128 2.07 6.26 14.24
N LEU A 129 0.88 5.71 14.00
CA LEU A 129 0.71 4.33 13.57
C LEU A 129 1.28 4.10 12.17
N GLY A 130 1.20 5.08 11.26
CA GLY A 130 1.80 4.99 9.93
C GLY A 130 3.32 4.85 10.00
N LEU A 131 3.97 5.65 10.86
CA LEU A 131 5.41 5.57 11.12
C LEU A 131 5.79 4.24 11.76
N LEU A 132 5.02 3.77 12.76
CA LEU A 132 5.23 2.46 13.37
C LEU A 132 5.05 1.33 12.36
N GLY A 133 4.00 1.42 11.53
CA GLY A 133 3.73 0.48 10.46
C GLY A 133 4.89 0.40 9.47
N LEU A 134 5.44 1.55 9.06
CA LEU A 134 6.63 1.63 8.20
C LEU A 134 7.86 1.00 8.88
N LEU A 135 8.12 1.34 10.15
CA LEU A 135 9.24 0.83 10.94
C LEU A 135 9.21 -0.70 11.07
N LEU A 136 8.02 -1.29 11.15
CA LEU A 136 7.84 -2.74 11.22
C LEU A 136 7.85 -3.38 9.82
N ALA A 137 7.11 -2.81 8.87
CA ALA A 137 6.90 -3.38 7.54
C ALA A 137 8.20 -3.40 6.73
N LEU A 138 9.00 -2.34 6.78
CA LEU A 138 10.17 -2.21 5.92
C LEU A 138 11.26 -3.26 6.20
N PRO A 139 11.82 -3.39 7.43
CA PRO A 139 12.78 -4.44 7.71
C PRO A 139 12.17 -5.84 7.57
N GLY A 140 10.89 -6.00 7.92
CA GLY A 140 10.16 -7.26 7.74
C GLY A 140 10.08 -7.71 6.28
N LEU A 141 9.62 -6.83 5.39
CA LEU A 141 9.48 -7.10 3.96
C LEU A 141 10.83 -7.32 3.29
N VAL A 142 11.86 -6.54 3.66
CA VAL A 142 13.22 -6.71 3.13
C VAL A 142 13.79 -8.06 3.54
N ALA A 143 13.76 -8.41 4.83
CA ALA A 143 14.27 -9.69 5.31
C ALA A 143 13.48 -10.88 4.74
N TRP A 144 12.15 -10.74 4.62
CA TRP A 144 11.29 -11.75 4.01
C TRP A 144 11.58 -11.94 2.52
N GLY A 145 11.80 -10.85 1.78
CA GLY A 145 12.19 -10.82 0.38
C GLY A 145 13.59 -11.42 0.15
N VAL A 146 14.56 -11.10 1.00
CA VAL A 146 15.90 -11.72 0.97
C VAL A 146 15.83 -13.23 1.14
N GLY A 147 14.96 -13.73 2.02
CA GLY A 147 14.70 -15.17 2.15
C GLY A 147 14.18 -15.81 0.85
N HIS A 148 13.37 -15.09 0.08
CA HIS A 148 12.91 -15.53 -1.23
C HIS A 148 14.00 -15.50 -2.30
N LEU A 149 14.88 -14.49 -2.28
CA LEU A 149 16.05 -14.42 -3.15
C LEU A 149 16.97 -15.62 -2.92
N ARG A 150 17.24 -15.96 -1.64
CA ARG A 150 18.10 -17.10 -1.27
C ARG A 150 17.51 -18.45 -1.66
N SER A 151 16.17 -18.59 -1.69
CA SER A 151 15.47 -19.81 -2.09
C SER A 151 15.23 -19.91 -3.61
N GLY A 152 15.87 -19.06 -4.42
CA GLY A 152 15.78 -19.11 -5.88
C GLY A 152 14.56 -18.39 -6.48
N ARG A 153 13.64 -17.86 -5.65
CA ARG A 153 12.46 -17.10 -6.09
C ARG A 153 12.80 -15.62 -6.32
N ARG A 154 13.66 -15.36 -7.31
CA ARG A 154 14.23 -14.03 -7.58
C ARG A 154 13.19 -12.93 -7.79
N ARG A 155 12.14 -13.17 -8.58
CA ARG A 155 11.10 -12.18 -8.88
C ARG A 155 10.34 -11.74 -7.63
N LEU A 156 9.87 -12.70 -6.83
CA LEU A 156 9.13 -12.44 -5.60
C LEU A 156 10.00 -11.77 -4.53
N GLY A 157 11.24 -12.24 -4.37
CA GLY A 157 12.18 -11.62 -3.44
C GLY A 157 12.54 -10.19 -3.81
N ALA A 158 12.74 -9.91 -5.10
CA ALA A 158 13.00 -8.56 -5.60
C ALA A 158 11.78 -7.65 -5.45
N ALA A 159 10.56 -8.15 -5.64
CA ALA A 159 9.35 -7.38 -5.41
C ALA A 159 9.20 -6.99 -3.92
N LEU A 160 9.30 -7.97 -3.02
CA LEU A 160 9.12 -7.74 -1.58
C LEU A 160 10.19 -6.84 -0.97
N ALA A 161 11.45 -6.99 -1.37
CA ALA A 161 12.54 -6.15 -0.85
C ALA A 161 12.69 -4.84 -1.63
N GLY A 162 12.63 -4.90 -2.96
CA GLY A 162 12.90 -3.77 -3.85
C GLY A 162 11.81 -2.72 -3.84
N GLY A 163 10.52 -3.11 -3.86
CA GLY A 163 9.41 -2.16 -3.86
C GLY A 163 9.48 -1.16 -2.70
N PRO A 164 9.53 -1.62 -1.43
CA PRO A 164 9.65 -0.74 -0.27
C PRO A 164 10.94 0.08 -0.26
N VAL A 165 12.08 -0.51 -0.66
CA VAL A 165 13.37 0.20 -0.69
C VAL A 165 13.34 1.34 -1.70
N VAL A 166 12.91 1.09 -2.94
CA VAL A 166 12.80 2.13 -3.97
C VAL A 166 11.84 3.23 -3.52
N THR A 167 10.70 2.85 -2.93
CA THR A 167 9.72 3.80 -2.38
C THR A 167 10.36 4.72 -1.34
N LEU A 168 11.11 4.14 -0.39
CA LEU A 168 11.82 4.91 0.63
C LEU A 168 12.88 5.82 -0.01
N THR A 169 13.63 5.35 -1.01
CA THR A 169 14.62 6.15 -1.72
C THR A 169 13.99 7.37 -2.39
N VAL A 170 12.86 7.19 -3.07
CA VAL A 170 12.11 8.30 -3.70
C VAL A 170 11.63 9.29 -2.65
N LEU A 171 11.11 8.81 -1.52
CA LEU A 171 10.67 9.68 -0.42
C LEU A 171 11.83 10.49 0.17
N VAL A 172 12.97 9.85 0.43
CA VAL A 172 14.17 10.51 0.95
C VAL A 172 14.71 11.53 -0.06
N ALA A 173 14.68 11.24 -1.36
CA ALA A 173 15.08 12.21 -2.38
C ALA A 173 14.13 13.42 -2.44
N ASN A 174 12.82 13.20 -2.32
CA ASN A 174 11.84 14.28 -2.28
C ASN A 174 12.04 15.18 -1.05
N VAL A 175 12.13 14.59 0.14
CA VAL A 175 12.19 15.34 1.42
C VAL A 175 13.60 15.89 1.69
N GLY A 176 14.64 15.08 1.45
CA GLY A 176 16.02 15.41 1.80
C GLY A 176 16.79 16.16 0.73
N ALA A 177 16.48 15.93 -0.55
CA ALA A 177 17.15 16.60 -1.68
C ALA A 177 16.26 17.64 -2.38
N GLY A 178 15.03 17.86 -1.89
CA GLY A 178 14.11 18.87 -2.43
C GLY A 178 13.59 18.59 -3.84
N VAL A 179 13.68 17.34 -4.31
CA VAL A 179 13.20 16.95 -5.65
C VAL A 179 11.68 17.01 -5.67
N SER A 180 11.09 18.00 -6.37
CA SER A 180 9.63 18.14 -6.44
C SER A 180 9.01 17.22 -7.50
N PHE A 181 7.89 16.60 -7.13
CA PHE A 181 7.09 15.73 -7.99
C PHE A 181 5.71 16.32 -8.27
N ASP A 182 5.57 17.64 -8.14
CA ASP A 182 4.29 18.33 -8.10
C ASP A 182 3.43 17.97 -9.30
N GLY A 183 4.01 17.78 -10.50
CA GLY A 183 3.34 17.41 -11.76
C GLY A 183 2.83 15.96 -11.88
N VAL A 184 3.33 15.03 -11.06
CA VAL A 184 2.94 13.60 -11.04
C VAL A 184 2.33 13.14 -9.71
N GLY A 185 2.27 14.02 -8.70
CA GLY A 185 1.61 13.73 -7.43
C GLY A 185 2.31 12.61 -6.66
N GLY A 186 1.54 11.69 -6.08
CA GLY A 186 2.06 10.56 -5.29
C GLY A 186 2.62 9.39 -6.11
N LEU A 187 2.48 9.41 -7.43
CA LEU A 187 2.83 8.29 -8.32
C LEU A 187 4.28 7.81 -8.19
N PRO A 188 5.31 8.69 -8.07
CA PRO A 188 6.70 8.23 -7.93
C PRO A 188 6.92 7.36 -6.68
N ILE A 189 6.14 7.58 -5.64
CA ILE A 189 6.20 6.83 -4.37
C ILE A 189 5.35 5.55 -4.46
N THR A 190 4.17 5.59 -5.08
CA THR A 190 3.26 4.44 -5.12
C THR A 190 3.56 3.44 -6.23
N LEU A 191 4.16 3.87 -7.33
CA LEU A 191 4.44 3.00 -8.48
C LEU A 191 5.35 1.81 -8.13
N PRO A 192 6.46 1.97 -7.39
CA PRO A 192 7.27 0.83 -6.96
C PRO A 192 6.48 -0.17 -6.10
N VAL A 193 5.61 0.32 -5.21
CA VAL A 193 4.73 -0.51 -4.38
C VAL A 193 3.73 -1.26 -5.26
N ALA A 194 3.05 -0.56 -6.18
CA ALA A 194 2.04 -1.15 -7.06
C ALA A 194 2.63 -2.26 -7.94
N LEU A 195 3.83 -2.05 -8.48
CA LEU A 195 4.55 -3.07 -9.25
C LEU A 195 4.93 -4.27 -8.38
N ALA A 196 5.47 -4.04 -7.19
CA ALA A 196 5.81 -5.12 -6.25
C ALA A 196 4.57 -5.95 -5.88
N VAL A 197 3.47 -5.29 -5.56
CA VAL A 197 2.18 -5.91 -5.24
C VAL A 197 1.63 -6.68 -6.46
N GLY A 198 1.74 -6.13 -7.66
CA GLY A 198 1.37 -6.81 -8.90
C GLY A 198 2.16 -8.10 -9.13
N VAL A 199 3.48 -8.09 -8.85
CA VAL A 199 4.33 -9.30 -8.92
C VAL A 199 3.91 -10.32 -7.87
N VAL A 200 3.59 -9.90 -6.64
CA VAL A 200 3.06 -10.81 -5.60
C VAL A 200 1.73 -11.42 -6.04
N GLY A 201 0.82 -10.61 -6.57
CA GLY A 201 -0.49 -11.06 -7.06
C GLY A 201 -0.36 -12.05 -8.22
N TYR A 202 0.51 -11.77 -9.19
CA TYR A 202 0.82 -12.68 -10.29
C TYR A 202 1.41 -14.00 -9.78
N ASP A 203 2.35 -13.97 -8.84
CA ASP A 203 2.95 -15.18 -8.28
C ASP A 203 1.93 -16.04 -7.51
N LEU A 204 0.98 -15.41 -6.81
CA LEU A 204 -0.14 -16.09 -6.16
C LEU A 204 -1.11 -16.71 -7.18
N TRP A 205 -1.34 -16.03 -8.31
CA TRP A 205 -2.22 -16.49 -9.37
C TRP A 205 -1.64 -17.68 -10.15
N ASP A 206 -0.42 -17.53 -10.66
CA ASP A 206 0.23 -18.49 -11.56
C ASP A 206 0.52 -19.81 -10.84
N ARG A 207 1.06 -19.74 -9.61
CA ARG A 207 1.44 -20.93 -8.84
C ARG A 207 0.31 -21.59 -8.07
N ALA A 208 -0.93 -21.13 -8.22
CA ALA A 208 -2.09 -21.78 -7.63
C ALA A 208 -2.41 -23.15 -8.26
N GLY A 209 -1.86 -23.46 -9.44
CA GLY A 209 -2.04 -24.75 -10.14
C GLY A 209 -0.84 -25.70 -10.09
N ALA A 210 0.26 -25.32 -9.42
CA ALA A 210 1.48 -26.13 -9.33
C ALA A 210 1.53 -26.83 -7.96
N THR A 211 0.75 -27.89 -7.82
CA THR A 211 0.86 -28.88 -6.73
C THR A 211 1.09 -30.24 -7.32
#